data_AF-A0A955VZM8-F1
#
_entry.id   AF-A0A955VZM8-F1
#
_cell.length_a   1.000
_cell.length_b   1.000
_cell.length_c   1.000
_cell.angle_alpha   90.00
_cell.angle_beta   90.00
_cell.angle_gamma   90.00
#
_symmetry.space_group_name_H-M   'P 1'
#
loop_
_entity.id
_entity.type
_entity.pdbx_description
1 polymer ?
#
loop_
_entity_poly.entity_id
_entity_poly.type
_entity_poly.pdbx_seq_one_letter_code
_entity_poly.pdbx_strand_id
1 'polypeptide(L)'
;MNPIVDRSAPGVRITLLPDEQAEGGEPLDLGGRIIAFTFEDAERKADQVSIQLDNFDLSLFDREDLAGGAVLEVSWGYPGNMAPPRRVVVRKLKGFTTLTLEGRATSVLMDRESKTRAFENMSRADVARAVAEEHGYEGTLVDVEDTGEVLEVINQTGETDARFLRRLASREEFEFYVDDGGFHFHERRQSAAPTHVFTWYADPGRGDVLAVN
;
A
#
# COMPACT_ATOMS: atom_id res chain seq x y z
N MET A 1 -21.00 -0.44 -29.86
CA MET A 1 -19.75 0.32 -30.12
C MET A 1 -19.10 0.56 -28.78
N ASN A 2 -17.97 -0.08 -28.48
CA ASN A 2 -17.18 0.33 -27.32
C ASN A 2 -16.62 1.72 -27.64
N PRO A 3 -16.80 2.72 -26.76
CA PRO A 3 -16.24 4.04 -26.98
C PRO A 3 -14.71 3.90 -27.12
N ILE A 4 -14.13 4.62 -28.08
CA ILE A 4 -12.69 4.73 -28.24
C ILE A 4 -12.20 5.51 -27.02
N VAL A 5 -11.78 4.78 -25.98
CA VAL A 5 -11.15 5.37 -24.81
C VAL A 5 -9.81 5.93 -25.28
N ASP A 6 -9.64 7.25 -25.19
CA ASP A 6 -8.35 7.90 -25.43
C ASP A 6 -7.29 7.23 -24.55
N ARG A 7 -6.36 6.52 -25.19
CA ARG A 7 -5.28 5.79 -24.51
C ARG A 7 -4.05 6.65 -24.28
N SER A 8 -4.07 7.91 -24.73
CA SER A 8 -2.94 8.83 -24.64
C SER A 8 -2.94 9.66 -23.36
N ALA A 9 -4.08 9.75 -22.66
CA ALA A 9 -4.19 10.45 -21.39
C ALA A 9 -3.91 9.50 -20.21
N PRO A 10 -3.09 9.90 -19.22
CA PRO A 10 -2.97 9.16 -17.98
C PRO A 10 -4.30 9.20 -17.22
N GLY A 11 -4.60 8.13 -16.51
CA GLY A 11 -5.80 7.99 -15.69
C GLY A 11 -5.49 7.37 -14.34
N VAL A 12 -6.47 7.45 -13.46
CA VAL A 12 -6.48 6.81 -12.14
C VAL A 12 -7.71 5.92 -12.07
N ARG A 13 -7.51 4.69 -11.60
CA ARG A 13 -8.55 3.73 -11.25
C ARG A 13 -8.57 3.60 -9.74
N ILE A 14 -9.76 3.70 -9.17
CA ILE A 14 -9.99 3.55 -7.75
C ILE A 14 -11.07 2.49 -7.59
N THR A 15 -10.78 1.48 -6.78
CA THR A 15 -11.68 0.39 -6.46
C THR A 15 -11.94 0.43 -4.96
N LEU A 16 -13.20 0.36 -4.56
CA LEU A 16 -13.59 0.22 -3.16
C LEU A 16 -13.51 -1.25 -2.77
N LEU A 17 -12.73 -1.56 -1.74
CA LEU A 17 -12.65 -2.90 -1.18
C LEU A 17 -13.58 -3.02 0.05
N PRO A 18 -14.26 -4.17 0.23
CA PRO A 18 -15.05 -4.44 1.45
C PRO A 18 -14.19 -4.40 2.73
N ASP A 19 -12.96 -4.88 2.64
CA ASP A 19 -11.99 -4.94 3.71
C ASP A 19 -10.56 -5.01 3.12
N GLU A 20 -9.56 -5.02 4.00
CA GLU A 20 -8.13 -4.96 3.65
C GLU A 20 -7.60 -6.23 2.99
N GLN A 21 -8.31 -7.35 3.17
CA GLN A 21 -7.96 -8.69 2.72
C GLN A 21 -8.75 -9.13 1.48
N ALA A 22 -9.80 -8.39 1.10
CA ALA A 22 -10.64 -8.72 -0.04
C ALA A 22 -9.84 -8.98 -1.32
N GLU A 23 -10.17 -10.04 -2.05
CA GLU A 23 -9.50 -10.40 -3.32
C GLU A 23 -9.80 -9.41 -4.46
N GLY A 24 -10.86 -8.60 -4.31
CA GLY A 24 -11.25 -7.58 -5.25
C GLY A 24 -12.39 -6.73 -4.71
N GLY A 25 -12.84 -5.76 -5.50
CA GLY A 25 -13.90 -4.86 -5.10
C GLY A 25 -14.57 -4.17 -6.27
N GLU A 26 -15.44 -3.22 -5.96
CA GLU A 26 -16.24 -2.51 -6.96
C GLU A 26 -15.55 -1.20 -7.38
N PRO A 27 -15.55 -0.85 -8.68
CA PRO A 27 -15.04 0.44 -9.12
C PRO A 27 -15.73 1.60 -8.40
N LEU A 28 -14.94 2.47 -7.77
CA LEU A 28 -15.45 3.64 -7.08
C LEU A 28 -15.77 4.73 -8.11
N ASP A 29 -17.06 4.91 -8.41
CA ASP A 29 -17.49 5.99 -9.30
C ASP A 29 -17.45 7.34 -8.57
N LEU A 30 -16.59 8.23 -9.06
CA LEU A 30 -16.44 9.61 -8.60
C LEU A 30 -16.98 10.62 -9.60
N GLY A 31 -17.67 10.19 -10.67
CA GLY A 31 -18.34 11.07 -11.63
C GLY A 31 -17.40 12.04 -12.34
N GLY A 32 -16.13 11.66 -12.53
CA GLY A 32 -15.11 12.53 -13.14
C GLY A 32 -14.64 13.70 -12.26
N ARG A 33 -14.89 13.66 -10.94
CA ARG A 33 -14.53 14.72 -9.99
C ARG A 33 -13.07 14.73 -9.57
N ILE A 34 -12.23 13.82 -10.07
CA ILE A 34 -10.81 13.78 -9.70
C ILE A 34 -10.09 14.99 -10.34
N ILE A 35 -9.59 15.89 -9.49
CA ILE A 35 -8.81 17.06 -9.89
C ILE A 35 -7.32 16.71 -9.94
N ALA A 36 -6.82 16.00 -8.92
CA ALA A 36 -5.41 15.64 -8.83
C ALA A 36 -5.23 14.32 -8.05
N PHE A 37 -4.16 13.61 -8.36
CA PHE A 37 -3.74 12.39 -7.69
C PHE A 37 -2.24 12.46 -7.41
N THR A 38 -1.85 12.11 -6.19
CA THR A 38 -0.45 11.98 -5.78
C THR A 38 -0.29 10.68 -5.00
N PHE A 39 0.73 9.91 -5.35
CA PHE A 39 1.17 8.74 -4.60
C PHE A 39 2.65 8.95 -4.23
N GLU A 40 2.96 8.84 -2.95
CA GLU A 40 4.31 8.91 -2.40
C GLU A 40 4.68 7.53 -1.86
N ASP A 41 5.61 6.87 -2.56
CA ASP A 41 6.28 5.65 -2.12
C ASP A 41 7.52 6.05 -1.33
N ALA A 42 7.62 5.58 -0.09
CA ALA A 42 8.70 5.98 0.81
C ALA A 42 9.29 4.78 1.55
N GLU A 43 10.56 4.44 1.31
CA GLU A 43 11.23 3.29 1.94
C GLU A 43 11.09 3.21 3.47
N ARG A 44 11.09 4.36 4.17
CA ARG A 44 11.12 4.42 5.64
C ARG A 44 9.78 4.75 6.29
N LYS A 45 8.78 5.09 5.50
CA LYS A 45 7.45 5.50 5.99
C LYS A 45 6.41 4.64 5.29
N ALA A 46 5.17 4.65 5.79
CA ALA A 46 4.11 4.05 5.01
C ALA A 46 3.80 4.92 3.81
N ASP A 47 3.57 4.31 2.65
CA ASP A 47 3.18 5.01 1.44
C ASP A 47 1.91 5.82 1.69
N GLN A 48 1.84 6.95 1.00
CA GLN A 48 0.75 7.90 1.16
C GLN A 48 0.10 8.19 -0.18
N VAL A 49 -1.23 8.17 -0.19
CA VAL A 49 -2.03 8.66 -1.31
C VAL A 49 -2.72 9.96 -0.93
N SER A 50 -2.82 10.87 -1.89
CA SER A 50 -3.60 12.10 -1.81
C SER A 50 -4.43 12.26 -3.07
N ILE A 51 -5.76 12.34 -2.92
CA ILE A 51 -6.70 12.48 -4.02
C ILE A 51 -7.48 13.78 -3.81
N GLN A 52 -7.38 14.71 -4.76
CA GLN A 52 -8.17 15.94 -4.77
C GLN A 52 -9.43 15.74 -5.61
N LEU A 53 -10.57 16.04 -5.01
CA LEU A 53 -11.90 15.86 -5.58
C LEU A 53 -12.63 17.20 -5.67
N ASP A 54 -13.34 17.40 -6.77
CA ASP A 54 -14.31 18.47 -6.93
C ASP A 54 -15.58 18.16 -6.14
N ASN A 55 -15.80 18.97 -5.11
CA ASN A 55 -16.94 18.89 -4.21
C ASN A 55 -17.70 20.22 -4.18
N PHE A 56 -17.79 20.93 -5.31
CA PHE A 56 -18.50 22.21 -5.37
C PHE A 56 -19.96 22.14 -4.87
N ASP A 57 -20.63 21.00 -5.07
CA ASP A 57 -22.00 20.74 -4.64
C ASP A 57 -22.12 20.12 -3.24
N LEU A 58 -20.99 19.93 -2.55
CA LEU A 58 -20.89 19.38 -1.19
C LEU A 58 -21.42 17.94 -1.03
N SER A 59 -21.75 17.25 -2.13
CA SER A 59 -22.38 15.92 -2.13
C SER A 59 -21.46 14.80 -1.64
N LEU A 60 -20.14 15.00 -1.62
CA LEU A 60 -19.17 13.97 -1.25
C LEU A 60 -18.99 13.81 0.27
N PHE A 61 -19.58 14.66 1.10
CA PHE A 61 -19.47 14.54 2.57
C PHE A 61 -20.29 13.39 3.14
N ASP A 62 -21.42 13.06 2.53
CA ASP A 62 -22.33 12.01 3.00
C ASP A 62 -21.96 10.61 2.46
N ARG A 63 -20.82 10.51 1.75
CA ARG A 63 -20.35 9.28 1.13
C ARG A 63 -19.52 8.44 2.10
N GLU A 64 -20.11 7.36 2.58
CA GLU A 64 -19.45 6.41 3.49
C GLU A 64 -18.23 5.73 2.85
N ASP A 65 -18.25 5.52 1.53
CA ASP A 65 -17.14 4.95 0.76
C ASP A 65 -15.92 5.88 0.61
N LEU A 66 -16.05 7.14 1.03
CA LEU A 66 -14.96 8.11 1.16
C LEU A 66 -14.58 8.40 2.61
N ALA A 67 -15.32 7.86 3.58
CA ALA A 67 -15.13 8.13 5.00
C ALA A 67 -13.83 7.51 5.53
N GLY A 68 -13.38 8.00 6.68
CA GLY A 68 -12.20 7.46 7.37
C GLY A 68 -12.40 5.97 7.71
N GLY A 69 -11.46 5.14 7.27
CA GLY A 69 -11.51 3.69 7.41
C GLY A 69 -11.87 2.95 6.12
N ALA A 70 -12.38 3.63 5.09
CA ALA A 70 -12.63 3.00 3.79
C ALA A 70 -11.32 2.47 3.19
N VAL A 71 -11.38 1.27 2.60
CA VAL A 71 -10.23 0.61 1.97
C VAL A 71 -10.35 0.80 0.46
N LEU A 72 -9.34 1.43 -0.13
CA LEU A 72 -9.28 1.69 -1.55
C LEU A 72 -8.11 0.94 -2.16
N GLU A 73 -8.32 0.44 -3.36
CA GLU A 73 -7.24 0.01 -4.24
C GLU A 73 -7.08 1.05 -5.35
N VAL A 74 -5.89 1.64 -5.45
CA VAL A 74 -5.57 2.71 -6.40
C VAL A 74 -4.56 2.23 -7.43
N SER A 75 -4.81 2.51 -8.69
CA SER A 75 -3.89 2.21 -9.80
C SER A 75 -3.86 3.41 -10.74
N TRP A 76 -2.68 3.82 -11.17
CA TRP A 76 -2.49 5.00 -12.02
C TRP A 76 -1.59 4.67 -13.21
N GLY A 77 -1.76 5.35 -14.33
CA GLY A 77 -0.95 5.13 -15.52
C GLY A 77 -1.73 5.36 -16.81
N TYR A 78 -1.24 4.79 -17.90
CA TYR A 78 -1.90 4.91 -19.20
C TYR A 78 -2.82 3.70 -19.44
N PRO A 79 -3.96 3.85 -20.14
CA PRO A 79 -4.80 2.71 -20.49
C PRO A 79 -4.02 1.61 -21.23
N GLY A 80 -3.92 0.43 -20.60
CA GLY A 80 -3.14 -0.71 -21.09
C GLY A 80 -1.76 -0.87 -20.45
N ASN A 81 -1.29 0.15 -19.72
CA ASN A 81 -0.07 0.14 -18.93
C ASN A 81 -0.27 0.92 -17.63
N MET A 82 -1.11 0.34 -16.77
CA MET A 82 -1.41 0.88 -15.45
C MET A 82 -0.39 0.33 -14.45
N ALA A 83 -0.01 1.14 -13.47
CA ALA A 83 0.80 0.69 -12.35
C ALA A 83 0.09 -0.45 -11.58
N PRO A 84 0.84 -1.37 -10.97
CA PRO A 84 0.27 -2.37 -10.08
C PRO A 84 -0.68 -1.73 -9.05
N PRO A 85 -1.85 -2.31 -8.79
CA PRO A 85 -2.79 -1.75 -7.82
C PRO A 85 -2.19 -1.67 -6.41
N ARG A 86 -2.38 -0.53 -5.73
CA ARG A 86 -1.89 -0.28 -4.37
C ARG A 86 -3.06 -0.14 -3.41
N ARG A 87 -3.05 -0.91 -2.32
CA ARG A 87 -4.09 -0.85 -1.28
C ARG A 87 -3.77 0.24 -0.27
N VAL A 88 -4.75 1.07 0.02
CA VAL A 88 -4.65 2.22 0.92
C VAL A 88 -5.91 2.36 1.76
N VAL A 89 -5.73 2.69 3.03
CA VAL A 89 -6.82 2.97 3.97
C VAL A 89 -6.99 4.47 4.11
N VAL A 90 -8.20 4.96 3.89
CA VAL A 90 -8.55 6.38 4.04
C VAL A 90 -8.40 6.78 5.50
N ARG A 91 -7.61 7.83 5.76
CA ARG A 91 -7.39 8.34 7.12
C ARG A 91 -8.27 9.53 7.44
N LYS A 92 -8.39 10.45 6.48
CA LYS A 92 -9.12 11.70 6.69
C LYS A 92 -9.51 12.32 5.35
N LEU A 93 -10.62 13.04 5.41
CA LEU A 93 -11.07 13.98 4.40
C LEU A 93 -10.79 15.39 4.91
N LYS A 94 -10.21 16.25 4.08
CA LYS A 94 -9.95 17.67 4.37
C LYS A 94 -10.54 18.55 3.28
N GLY A 95 -10.78 19.81 3.60
CA GLY A 95 -11.27 20.79 2.63
C GLY A 95 -12.79 20.94 2.64
N PHE A 96 -13.32 21.59 1.61
CA PHE A 96 -14.75 21.92 1.51
C PHE A 96 -15.27 21.77 0.08
N THR A 97 -15.11 22.81 -0.75
CA THR A 97 -15.45 22.76 -2.19
C THR A 97 -14.43 21.98 -3.01
N THR A 98 -13.18 21.94 -2.56
CA THR A 98 -12.17 20.98 -3.01
C THR A 98 -11.86 20.08 -1.83
N LEU A 99 -12.20 18.79 -1.96
CA LEU A 99 -11.91 17.79 -0.94
C LEU A 99 -10.57 17.14 -1.24
N THR A 100 -9.79 16.91 -0.19
CA THR A 100 -8.56 16.12 -0.23
C THR A 100 -8.75 14.89 0.63
N LEU A 101 -8.76 13.73 -0.02
CA LEU A 101 -8.73 12.43 0.63
C LEU A 101 -7.27 12.02 0.82
N GLU A 102 -6.87 11.85 2.08
CA GLU A 102 -5.55 11.32 2.43
C GLU A 102 -5.69 9.87 2.91
N GLY A 103 -5.00 8.96 2.24
CA GLY A 103 -4.92 7.55 2.61
C GLY A 103 -3.47 7.12 2.82
N ARG A 104 -3.27 5.98 3.49
CA ARG A 104 -1.95 5.36 3.65
C ARG A 104 -2.02 3.88 3.34
N ALA A 105 -0.90 3.29 2.93
CA ALA A 105 -0.79 1.84 2.71
C ALA A 105 -1.27 1.03 3.93
N THR A 106 -1.74 -0.18 3.67
CA THR A 106 -2.18 -1.16 4.68
C THR A 106 -1.07 -1.49 5.69
N SER A 107 0.20 -1.25 5.36
CA SER A 107 1.32 -1.32 6.30
C SER A 107 1.14 -0.51 7.60
N VAL A 108 0.29 0.55 7.60
CA VAL A 108 -0.03 1.31 8.83
C VAL A 108 -0.92 0.53 9.79
N LEU A 109 -1.59 -0.54 9.37
CA LEU A 109 -2.47 -1.32 10.24
C LEU A 109 -1.70 -2.02 11.33
N MET A 110 -0.51 -2.53 11.00
CA MET A 110 0.43 -3.10 11.96
C MET A 110 0.99 -2.06 12.94
N ASP A 111 0.83 -0.75 12.66
CA ASP A 111 1.24 0.35 13.54
C ASP A 111 0.08 0.95 14.36
N ARG A 112 -1.13 0.36 14.29
CA ARG A 112 -2.35 0.93 14.88
C ARG A 112 -2.47 0.68 16.38
N GLU A 113 -2.12 -0.52 16.85
CA GLU A 113 -2.33 -0.96 18.22
C GLU A 113 -1.01 -1.43 18.85
N SER A 114 -0.71 -0.92 20.04
CA SER A 114 0.41 -1.42 20.85
C SER A 114 -0.03 -2.68 21.60
N LYS A 115 0.71 -3.78 21.43
CA LYS A 115 0.42 -5.07 22.06
C LYS A 115 1.51 -5.43 23.08
N THR A 116 1.13 -6.28 24.04
CA THR A 116 2.06 -6.91 24.98
C THR A 116 1.81 -8.41 24.99
N ARG A 117 2.79 -9.19 24.55
CA ARG A 117 2.70 -10.65 24.43
C ARG A 117 4.08 -11.31 24.42
N ALA A 118 4.10 -12.61 24.69
CA ALA A 118 5.30 -13.43 24.66
C ALA A 118 5.13 -14.53 23.61
N PHE A 119 6.20 -14.82 22.88
CA PHE A 119 6.32 -15.93 21.95
C PHE A 119 7.37 -16.88 22.51
N GLU A 120 7.02 -18.15 22.73
CA GLU A 120 7.89 -19.13 23.38
C GLU A 120 8.39 -20.17 22.37
N ASN A 121 9.68 -20.51 22.45
CA ASN A 121 10.33 -21.53 21.62
C ASN A 121 10.17 -21.28 20.10
N MET A 122 10.31 -20.01 19.68
CA MET A 122 10.17 -19.60 18.28
C MET A 122 11.43 -18.89 17.80
N SER A 123 11.75 -19.03 16.51
CA SER A 123 12.74 -18.16 15.86
C SER A 123 12.12 -16.79 15.55
N ARG A 124 12.94 -15.80 15.22
CA ARG A 124 12.44 -14.46 14.85
C ARG A 124 11.63 -14.52 13.54
N ALA A 125 12.02 -15.38 12.60
CA ALA A 125 11.26 -15.68 11.39
C ALA A 125 9.89 -16.32 11.70
N ASP A 126 9.82 -17.26 12.63
CA ASP A 126 8.54 -17.88 13.02
C ASP A 126 7.60 -16.87 13.67
N VAL A 127 8.14 -15.96 14.49
CA VAL A 127 7.36 -14.84 15.04
C VAL A 127 6.88 -13.91 13.92
N ALA A 128 7.73 -13.60 12.94
CA ALA A 128 7.33 -12.77 11.80
C ALA A 128 6.18 -13.41 11.00
N ARG A 129 6.24 -14.73 10.76
CA ARG A 129 5.15 -15.50 10.10
C ARG A 129 3.86 -15.49 10.91
N ALA A 130 3.95 -15.73 12.21
CA ALA A 130 2.77 -15.71 13.09
C ALA A 130 2.08 -14.34 13.09
N VAL A 131 2.87 -13.25 13.12
CA VAL A 131 2.32 -11.89 13.00
C VAL A 131 1.74 -11.67 11.60
N ALA A 132 2.38 -12.15 10.53
CA ALA A 132 1.85 -12.05 9.17
C ALA A 132 0.47 -12.72 9.03
N GLU A 133 0.32 -13.94 9.56
CA GLU A 133 -0.94 -14.70 9.57
C GLU A 133 -2.06 -13.97 10.33
N GLU A 134 -1.76 -13.33 11.47
CA GLU A 134 -2.74 -12.52 12.22
C GLU A 134 -3.28 -11.34 11.43
N HIS A 135 -2.48 -10.80 10.52
CA HIS A 135 -2.89 -9.71 9.63
C HIS A 135 -3.45 -10.22 8.29
N GLY A 136 -3.59 -11.54 8.13
CA GLY A 136 -4.15 -12.21 6.94
C GLY A 136 -3.20 -12.30 5.75
N TYR A 137 -1.89 -12.16 5.97
CA TYR A 137 -0.89 -12.46 4.95
C TYR A 137 -0.61 -13.97 4.95
N GLU A 138 -0.96 -14.64 3.86
CA GLU A 138 -0.77 -16.09 3.70
C GLU A 138 -0.17 -16.44 2.33
N GLY A 139 0.44 -17.62 2.24
CA GLY A 139 0.89 -18.21 0.99
C GLY A 139 1.97 -17.40 0.28
N THR A 140 1.74 -17.03 -0.98
CA THR A 140 2.71 -16.32 -1.82
C THR A 140 2.92 -14.86 -1.44
N LEU A 141 2.05 -14.31 -0.57
CA LEU A 141 2.17 -12.94 -0.05
C LEU A 141 3.08 -12.86 1.18
N VAL A 142 3.75 -13.94 1.56
CA VAL A 142 4.66 -13.98 2.72
C VAL A 142 6.05 -14.37 2.25
N ASP A 143 6.96 -13.40 2.21
CA ASP A 143 8.40 -13.58 1.92
C ASP A 143 9.19 -13.40 3.22
N VAL A 144 9.29 -14.49 3.98
CA VAL A 144 10.02 -14.53 5.26
C VAL A 144 11.17 -15.51 5.16
N GLU A 145 12.39 -14.98 5.23
CA GLU A 145 13.61 -15.76 5.27
C GLU A 145 13.83 -16.39 6.66
N ASP A 146 14.25 -17.65 6.69
CA ASP A 146 14.45 -18.39 7.94
C ASP A 146 15.61 -17.82 8.75
N THR A 147 15.33 -17.52 10.02
CA THR A 147 16.35 -17.18 11.00
C THR A 147 16.75 -18.44 11.77
N GLY A 148 18.05 -18.73 11.90
CA GLY A 148 18.51 -19.99 12.46
C GLY A 148 18.37 -20.14 13.99
N GLU A 149 18.30 -19.04 14.74
CA GLU A 149 18.27 -19.08 16.21
C GLU A 149 16.83 -19.21 16.74
N VAL A 150 16.52 -20.34 17.39
CA VAL A 150 15.29 -20.50 18.17
C VAL A 150 15.53 -19.96 19.59
N LEU A 151 14.67 -19.05 20.02
CA LEU A 151 14.77 -18.41 21.33
C LEU A 151 13.72 -19.00 22.27
N GLU A 152 14.11 -19.15 23.55
CA GLU A 152 13.21 -19.63 24.59
C GLU A 152 11.99 -18.71 24.73
N VAL A 153 12.22 -17.39 24.77
CA VAL A 153 11.16 -16.38 24.84
C VAL A 153 11.52 -15.13 24.04
N ILE A 154 10.59 -14.66 23.22
CA ILE A 154 10.62 -13.35 22.54
C ILE A 154 9.43 -12.54 23.05
N ASN A 155 9.71 -11.39 23.66
CA ASN A 155 8.68 -10.51 24.19
C ASN A 155 8.43 -9.31 23.27
N GLN A 156 7.15 -9.02 23.06
CA GLN A 156 6.64 -7.74 22.58
C GLN A 156 6.08 -6.99 23.79
N THR A 157 6.59 -5.80 24.09
CA THR A 157 6.22 -5.07 25.32
C THR A 157 5.77 -3.65 25.00
N GLY A 158 4.46 -3.44 24.95
CA GLY A 158 3.86 -2.12 24.73
C GLY A 158 4.25 -1.47 23.40
N GLU A 159 4.54 -2.26 22.39
CA GLU A 159 4.96 -1.80 21.07
C GLU A 159 4.01 -2.33 19.99
N THR A 160 3.91 -1.61 18.87
CA THR A 160 3.10 -2.00 17.72
C THR A 160 3.74 -3.18 16.99
N ASP A 161 2.96 -3.96 16.25
CA ASP A 161 3.49 -5.09 15.48
C ASP A 161 4.54 -4.63 14.46
N ALA A 162 4.31 -3.50 13.79
CA ALA A 162 5.28 -2.91 12.86
C ALA A 162 6.61 -2.55 13.56
N ARG A 163 6.54 -1.93 14.75
CA ARG A 163 7.73 -1.57 15.53
C ARG A 163 8.47 -2.81 16.04
N PHE A 164 7.72 -3.80 16.49
CA PHE A 164 8.25 -5.08 16.95
C PHE A 164 9.01 -5.81 15.84
N LEU A 165 8.41 -5.94 14.66
CA LEU A 165 9.02 -6.60 13.51
C LEU A 165 10.26 -5.86 13.01
N ARG A 166 10.24 -4.52 12.93
CA ARG A 166 11.44 -3.72 12.63
C ARG A 166 12.57 -3.96 13.63
N ARG A 167 12.23 -4.09 14.93
CA ARG A 167 13.20 -4.38 15.99
C ARG A 167 13.78 -5.80 15.86
N LEU A 168 12.99 -6.78 15.45
CA LEU A 168 13.46 -8.14 15.18
C LEU A 168 14.35 -8.17 13.95
N ALA A 169 13.92 -7.56 12.85
CA ALA A 169 14.66 -7.49 11.59
C ALA A 169 16.04 -6.85 11.81
N SER A 170 16.10 -5.73 12.55
CA SER A 170 17.36 -5.05 12.86
C SER A 170 18.36 -5.91 13.65
N ARG A 171 17.93 -6.96 14.36
CA ARG A 171 18.83 -7.88 15.07
C ARG A 171 19.43 -8.96 14.17
N GLU A 172 18.77 -9.25 13.06
CA GLU A 172 19.18 -10.23 12.06
C GLU A 172 19.82 -9.56 10.83
N GLU A 173 19.98 -8.22 10.84
CA GLU A 173 20.38 -7.43 9.67
C GLU A 173 19.41 -7.53 8.48
N PHE A 174 18.15 -7.89 8.77
CA PHE A 174 17.06 -7.98 7.80
C PHE A 174 16.32 -6.64 7.67
N GLU A 175 15.50 -6.54 6.62
CA GLU A 175 14.50 -5.49 6.46
C GLU A 175 13.10 -6.03 6.63
N PHE A 176 12.21 -5.19 7.17
CA PHE A 176 10.79 -5.45 7.28
C PHE A 176 10.01 -4.33 6.58
N TYR A 177 9.19 -4.70 5.61
CA TYR A 177 8.25 -3.82 4.94
C TYR A 177 7.05 -4.63 4.42
N VAL A 178 5.99 -3.91 4.10
CA VAL A 178 4.77 -4.48 3.51
C VAL A 178 4.43 -3.63 2.29
N ASP A 179 4.34 -4.26 1.13
CA ASP A 179 4.01 -3.62 -0.15
C ASP A 179 2.91 -4.41 -0.90
N ASP A 180 2.80 -4.19 -2.22
CA ASP A 180 1.87 -4.92 -3.09
C ASP A 180 2.27 -6.39 -3.34
N GLY A 181 3.54 -6.73 -3.18
CA GLY A 181 4.05 -8.10 -3.23
C GLY A 181 3.76 -8.89 -1.95
N GLY A 182 3.54 -8.19 -0.85
CA GLY A 182 3.02 -8.74 0.40
C GLY A 182 3.85 -8.35 1.61
N PHE A 183 4.02 -9.30 2.52
CA PHE A 183 4.78 -9.18 3.76
C PHE A 183 6.22 -9.65 3.53
N HIS A 184 7.19 -8.76 3.74
CA HIS A 184 8.61 -9.03 3.53
C HIS A 184 9.39 -8.96 4.84
N PHE A 185 10.13 -10.03 5.16
CA PHE A 185 11.07 -10.12 6.28
C PHE A 185 12.29 -10.94 5.83
N HIS A 186 13.31 -10.28 5.29
CA HIS A 186 14.49 -10.94 4.72
C HIS A 186 15.69 -9.98 4.59
N GLU A 187 16.87 -10.50 4.23
CA GLU A 187 18.05 -9.67 3.94
C GLU A 187 17.85 -8.77 2.71
N ARG A 188 18.59 -7.66 2.62
CA ARG A 188 18.53 -6.78 1.44
C ARG A 188 19.06 -7.50 0.19
N ARG A 189 18.17 -7.90 -0.71
CA ARG A 189 18.53 -8.56 -1.99
C ARG A 189 18.93 -7.53 -3.07
N GLN A 190 20.06 -6.86 -2.89
CA GLN A 190 20.52 -5.80 -3.81
C GLN A 190 20.86 -6.29 -5.22
N SER A 191 21.10 -7.60 -5.40
CA SER A 191 21.39 -8.22 -6.69
C SER A 191 20.15 -8.69 -7.45
N ALA A 192 18.95 -8.53 -6.86
CA ALA A 192 17.70 -8.89 -7.52
C ALA A 192 17.41 -7.96 -8.71
N ALA A 193 16.72 -8.50 -9.72
CA ALA A 193 16.24 -7.70 -10.83
C ALA A 193 15.20 -6.67 -10.34
N PRO A 194 15.07 -5.50 -11.00
CA PRO A 194 14.04 -4.52 -10.65
C PRO A 194 12.65 -5.16 -10.65
N THR A 195 11.93 -5.02 -9.55
CA THR A 195 10.54 -5.53 -9.40
C THR A 195 9.52 -4.60 -10.02
N HIS A 196 9.81 -3.30 -10.09
CA HIS A 196 8.90 -2.28 -10.59
C HIS A 196 9.40 -1.64 -11.89
N VAL A 197 8.53 -1.61 -12.90
CA VAL A 197 8.76 -0.90 -14.17
C VAL A 197 7.74 0.21 -14.29
N PHE A 198 8.18 1.46 -14.13
CA PHE A 198 7.35 2.62 -14.42
C PHE A 198 7.52 2.99 -15.89
N THR A 199 6.43 2.91 -16.65
CA THR A 199 6.44 3.37 -18.04
C THR A 199 5.86 4.77 -18.11
N TRP A 200 6.70 5.73 -18.46
CA TRP A 200 6.28 7.06 -18.85
C TRP A 200 6.23 7.12 -20.38
N TYR A 201 5.15 7.66 -20.95
CA TYR A 201 4.96 7.85 -22.39
C TYR A 201 4.72 6.55 -23.19
N ALA A 202 3.45 6.26 -23.50
CA ALA A 202 3.04 5.01 -24.14
C ALA A 202 3.18 4.98 -25.68
N ASP A 203 3.69 6.05 -26.31
CA ASP A 203 3.85 6.11 -27.77
C ASP A 203 5.34 6.09 -28.16
N PRO A 204 5.89 4.96 -28.66
CA PRO A 204 7.26 4.87 -29.15
C PRO A 204 7.41 5.69 -30.44
N GLY A 205 7.59 7.01 -30.30
CA GLY A 205 7.86 7.91 -31.43
C GLY A 205 7.45 9.37 -31.28
N ARG A 206 6.89 9.81 -30.14
CA ARG A 206 6.27 11.16 -30.06
C ARG A 206 6.83 12.15 -29.03
N GLY A 207 7.84 11.79 -28.24
CA GLY A 207 8.42 12.77 -27.31
C GLY A 207 9.78 12.34 -26.78
N ASP A 208 10.80 13.15 -27.04
CA ASP A 208 12.11 13.00 -26.45
C ASP A 208 12.04 13.31 -24.94
N VAL A 209 12.74 12.51 -24.14
CA VAL A 209 13.07 12.87 -22.75
C VAL A 209 14.04 14.06 -22.82
N LEU A 210 13.54 15.27 -22.58
CA LEU A 210 14.33 16.50 -22.73
C LEU A 210 15.38 16.67 -21.62
N ALA A 211 15.16 16.09 -20.44
CA ALA A 211 16.17 15.95 -19.37
C ALA A 211 15.69 14.99 -18.27
N VAL A 212 16.64 14.26 -17.68
CA VAL A 212 16.49 13.62 -16.37
C VAL A 212 17.40 14.41 -15.43
N ASN A 213 16.83 15.07 -14.43
CA ASN A 213 17.60 15.75 -13.38
C ASN A 213 18.00 14.76 -12.30
#